data_AF-A0A2T0A3A1-F1
#
_entry.id   AF-A0A2T0A3A1-F1
#
_cell.length_a   1.000
_cell.length_b   1.000
_cell.length_c   1.000
_cell.angle_alpha   90.00
_cell.angle_beta   90.00
_cell.angle_gamma   90.00
#
_symmetry.space_group_name_H-M   'P 1'
#
loop_
_entity.id
_entity.type
_entity.pdbx_description
1 polymer ?
#
loop_
_entity_poly.entity_id
_entity_poly.type
_entity_poly.pdbx_seq_one_letter_code
_entity_poly.pdbx_strand_id
1 'polypeptide(L)'
;MSPGTAGCLVCSTATEKCCSACRKAGIELRFCSAECQKRVWKYHKRICGPRSNPCLWPPLTQEEADDALAHLDWRVDDPDNPNFPSLAMHFNDLSISRDKLENNVIPNLTEARQAEFPRTEPYDIALTDLLTGELRALEMQRMDDIQMKTKRIRSTVWQFASMQCRAVTRVAPPQLLELWQSQVRHRIVVICALRKVQDAKRSFYIRAACKSFAERVAEDLAKENPTAASAVKQQLTNFLLLCTLERDGGTSVV
;
A
#
# COMPACT_ATOMS: atom_id res chain seq x y z
N MET A 1 -27.70 2.07 -16.59
CA MET A 1 -27.02 0.91 -16.00
C MET A 1 -27.43 0.82 -14.54
N SER A 2 -28.03 -0.29 -14.11
CA SER A 2 -28.34 -0.52 -12.69
C SER A 2 -27.03 -0.55 -11.90
N PRO A 3 -26.98 -0.01 -10.66
CA PRO A 3 -25.77 -0.05 -9.84
C PRO A 3 -25.42 -1.52 -9.58
N GLY A 4 -24.45 -2.05 -10.32
CA GLY A 4 -23.96 -3.41 -10.12
C GLY A 4 -23.47 -3.54 -8.69
N THR A 5 -24.05 -4.47 -7.93
CA THR A 5 -23.67 -4.76 -6.55
C THR A 5 -22.19 -5.15 -6.52
N ALA A 6 -21.32 -4.22 -6.16
CA ALA A 6 -19.90 -4.52 -6.12
C ALA A 6 -19.63 -5.67 -5.14
N GLY A 7 -18.79 -6.62 -5.53
CA GLY A 7 -18.55 -7.84 -4.76
C GLY A 7 -17.75 -7.61 -3.48
N CYS A 8 -17.76 -8.61 -2.60
CA CYS A 8 -16.89 -8.68 -1.44
C CYS A 8 -15.41 -8.58 -1.86
N LEU A 9 -14.62 -7.78 -1.14
CA LEU A 9 -13.18 -7.61 -1.42
C LEU A 9 -12.36 -8.90 -1.22
N VAL A 10 -12.91 -9.90 -0.55
CA VAL A 10 -12.21 -11.13 -0.17
C VAL A 10 -12.54 -12.30 -1.09
N CYS A 11 -13.82 -12.50 -1.40
CA CYS A 11 -14.30 -13.65 -2.17
C CYS A 11 -15.14 -13.28 -3.40
N SER A 12 -15.30 -11.98 -3.68
CA SER A 12 -16.06 -11.44 -4.81
C SER A 12 -17.57 -11.73 -4.82
N THR A 13 -18.11 -12.47 -3.85
CA THR A 13 -19.56 -12.66 -3.68
C THR A 13 -20.28 -11.32 -3.62
N ALA A 14 -21.32 -11.14 -4.45
CA ALA A 14 -22.13 -9.93 -4.48
C ALA A 14 -22.64 -9.58 -3.08
N THR A 15 -22.49 -8.32 -2.68
CA THR A 15 -22.92 -7.89 -1.34
C THR A 15 -23.11 -6.38 -1.25
N GLU A 16 -24.09 -5.97 -0.45
CA GLU A 16 -24.28 -4.56 -0.07
C GLU A 16 -23.76 -4.27 1.34
N LYS A 17 -23.25 -5.31 2.03
CA LYS A 17 -22.70 -5.17 3.38
C LYS A 17 -21.34 -4.50 3.29
N CYS A 18 -21.20 -3.38 4.00
CA CYS A 18 -19.91 -2.71 4.19
C CYS A 18 -19.46 -2.75 5.65
N CYS A 19 -18.17 -2.50 5.87
CA CYS A 19 -17.67 -2.14 7.19
C CYS A 19 -18.39 -0.88 7.69
N SER A 20 -19.17 -1.00 8.77
CA SER A 20 -19.97 0.09 9.31
C SER A 20 -19.12 1.30 9.74
N ALA A 21 -17.95 1.05 10.32
CA ALA A 21 -17.04 2.11 10.76
C ALA A 21 -16.45 2.90 9.57
N CYS A 22 -16.07 2.22 8.49
CA CYS A 22 -15.52 2.88 7.30
C CYS A 22 -16.62 3.62 6.52
N ARG A 23 -17.83 3.03 6.43
CA ARG A 23 -18.98 3.68 5.79
C ARG A 23 -19.31 5.02 6.46
N LYS A 24 -19.23 5.09 7.79
CA LYS A 24 -19.41 6.35 8.55
C LYS A 24 -18.38 7.43 8.18
N ALA A 25 -17.20 7.05 7.73
CA ALA A 25 -16.15 7.97 7.27
C ALA A 25 -16.20 8.23 5.75
N GLY A 26 -17.25 7.79 5.06
CA GLY A 26 -17.41 7.93 3.60
C GLY A 26 -16.73 6.83 2.77
N ILE A 27 -16.16 5.81 3.41
CA ILE A 27 -15.39 4.76 2.75
C ILE A 27 -16.22 3.49 2.56
N GLU A 28 -16.36 3.05 1.31
CA GLU A 28 -17.10 1.85 0.95
C GLU A 28 -16.18 0.62 0.83
N LEU A 29 -16.05 -0.13 1.92
CA LEU A 29 -15.40 -1.45 1.93
C LEU A 29 -16.41 -2.57 2.14
N ARG A 30 -16.60 -3.39 1.11
CA ARG A 30 -17.62 -4.44 1.07
C ARG A 30 -17.10 -5.81 1.55
N PHE A 31 -17.82 -6.43 2.49
CA PHE A 31 -17.55 -7.77 3.01
C PHE A 31 -18.85 -8.57 3.09
N CYS A 32 -18.94 -9.74 2.44
CA CYS A 32 -20.17 -10.54 2.43
C CYS A 32 -20.51 -11.15 3.80
N SER A 33 -19.49 -11.36 4.64
CA SER A 33 -19.61 -11.96 5.98
C SER A 33 -18.55 -11.41 6.95
N ALA A 34 -18.81 -11.55 8.25
CA ALA A 34 -17.83 -11.24 9.30
C ALA A 34 -16.57 -12.11 9.18
N GLU A 35 -16.68 -13.33 8.63
CA GLU A 35 -15.53 -14.19 8.38
C GLU A 35 -14.59 -13.61 7.31
N CYS A 36 -15.15 -13.07 6.22
CA CYS A 36 -14.36 -12.36 5.23
C CYS A 36 -13.65 -11.13 5.84
N GLN A 37 -14.34 -10.36 6.66
CA GLN A 37 -13.73 -9.22 7.35
C GLN A 37 -12.61 -9.67 8.31
N LYS A 38 -12.83 -10.74 9.10
CA LYS A 38 -11.84 -11.29 10.05
C LYS A 38 -10.53 -11.69 9.37
N ARG A 39 -10.58 -12.23 8.14
CA ARG A 39 -9.38 -12.63 7.38
C ARG A 39 -8.39 -11.48 7.18
N VAL A 40 -8.87 -10.25 7.03
CA VAL A 40 -8.01 -9.05 6.83
C VAL A 40 -7.96 -8.15 8.05
N TRP A 41 -8.69 -8.48 9.11
CA TRP A 41 -8.91 -7.59 10.25
C TRP A 41 -7.61 -7.14 10.93
N LYS A 42 -6.60 -8.02 11.01
CA LYS A 42 -5.27 -7.70 11.57
C LYS A 42 -4.68 -6.41 10.97
N TYR A 43 -4.86 -6.22 9.66
CA TYR A 43 -4.33 -5.07 8.92
C TYR A 43 -5.37 -3.97 8.79
N HIS A 44 -6.60 -4.33 8.39
CA HIS A 44 -7.69 -3.39 8.20
C HIS A 44 -7.97 -2.56 9.45
N LYS A 45 -7.88 -3.14 10.65
CA LYS A 45 -8.13 -2.42 11.92
C LYS A 45 -7.24 -1.19 12.11
N ARG A 46 -6.02 -1.16 11.53
CA ARG A 46 -5.08 -0.02 11.69
C ARG A 46 -5.52 1.24 10.93
N ILE A 47 -6.37 1.08 9.92
CA ILE A 47 -6.86 2.17 9.06
C ILE A 47 -8.40 2.18 8.97
N CYS A 48 -9.08 1.51 9.91
CA CYS A 48 -10.54 1.42 9.96
C CYS A 48 -11.14 2.61 10.74
N GLY A 49 -12.40 2.95 10.44
CA GLY A 49 -13.18 3.92 11.21
C GLY A 49 -12.76 5.36 10.91
N PRO A 50 -12.59 6.24 11.90
CA PRO A 50 -12.14 7.62 11.66
C PRO A 50 -10.80 7.71 10.89
N ARG A 51 -9.97 6.66 10.97
CA ARG A 51 -8.69 6.57 10.24
C ARG A 51 -8.81 6.12 8.79
N SER A 52 -10.02 5.82 8.31
CA SER A 52 -10.21 5.44 6.92
C SER A 52 -10.33 6.65 6.00
N ASN A 53 -10.61 7.84 6.55
CA ASN A 53 -10.70 9.07 5.78
C ASN A 53 -10.25 10.28 6.65
N PRO A 54 -9.03 10.82 6.44
CA PRO A 54 -8.07 10.38 5.44
C PRO A 54 -7.50 8.98 5.77
N CYS A 55 -7.28 8.14 4.74
CA CYS A 55 -6.63 6.83 4.90
C CYS A 55 -5.10 7.03 5.02
N LEU A 56 -4.65 7.34 6.22
CA LEU A 56 -3.25 7.56 6.53
C LEU A 56 -2.49 6.24 6.69
N TRP A 57 -1.23 6.22 6.27
CA TRP A 57 -0.31 5.16 6.60
C TRP A 57 -0.14 5.10 8.13
N PRO A 58 -0.17 3.90 8.74
CA PRO A 58 0.19 3.79 10.14
C PRO A 58 1.64 4.31 10.34
N PRO A 59 1.99 4.90 11.48
CA PRO A 59 3.36 5.35 11.73
C PRO A 59 4.35 4.18 11.62
N LEU A 60 5.63 4.49 11.46
CA LEU A 60 6.67 3.46 11.43
C LEU A 60 6.79 2.79 12.79
N THR A 61 6.90 1.46 12.78
CA THR A 61 7.40 0.76 13.98
C THR A 61 8.87 1.14 14.20
N GLN A 62 9.37 0.97 15.44
CA GLN A 62 10.78 1.23 15.71
C GLN A 62 11.70 0.35 14.85
N GLU A 63 11.34 -0.93 14.67
CA GLU A 63 12.06 -1.85 13.79
C GLU A 63 12.10 -1.37 12.33
N GLU A 64 10.98 -0.88 11.78
CA GLU A 64 10.95 -0.30 10.42
C GLU A 64 11.86 0.94 10.32
N ALA A 65 11.93 1.77 11.36
CA ALA A 65 12.78 2.96 11.37
C ALA A 65 14.26 2.60 11.49
N ASP A 66 14.62 1.69 12.39
CA ASP A 66 15.99 1.24 12.60
C ASP A 66 16.54 0.54 11.35
N ASP A 67 15.73 -0.30 10.69
CA ASP A 67 16.12 -0.97 9.45
C ASP A 67 16.34 0.03 8.31
N ALA A 68 15.48 1.05 8.17
CA ALA A 68 15.67 2.10 7.18
C ALA A 68 16.94 2.93 7.44
N LEU A 69 17.23 3.26 8.72
CA LEU A 69 18.43 4.00 9.13
C LEU A 69 19.71 3.19 8.84
N ALA A 70 19.70 1.89 9.10
CA ALA A 70 20.85 1.01 8.82
C ALA A 70 21.17 0.87 7.32
N HIS A 71 20.21 1.20 6.45
CA HIS A 71 20.32 0.96 5.00
C HIS A 71 20.08 2.21 4.14
N LEU A 72 20.26 3.41 4.69
CA LEU A 72 20.04 4.68 3.98
C LEU A 72 20.74 4.75 2.62
N ASP A 73 21.95 4.21 2.53
CA ASP A 73 22.82 4.27 1.36
C ASP A 73 22.73 3.01 0.48
N TRP A 74 21.88 2.04 0.84
CA TRP A 74 21.72 0.80 0.07
C TRP A 74 21.11 1.08 -1.31
N ARG A 75 21.74 0.57 -2.37
CA ARG A 75 21.23 0.65 -3.74
C ARG A 75 20.63 -0.69 -4.15
N VAL A 76 19.42 -0.63 -4.71
CA VAL A 76 18.75 -1.80 -5.28
C VAL A 76 19.43 -2.15 -6.59
N ASP A 77 19.81 -3.42 -6.73
CA ASP A 77 20.35 -3.95 -7.98
C ASP A 77 19.17 -4.46 -8.83
N ASP A 78 18.56 -3.55 -9.58
CA ASP A 78 17.45 -3.85 -10.48
C ASP A 78 17.96 -3.86 -11.94
N PRO A 79 17.99 -5.02 -12.62
CA PRO A 79 18.43 -5.12 -14.01
C PRO A 79 17.61 -4.24 -14.98
N ASP A 80 16.33 -4.04 -14.68
CA ASP A 80 15.44 -3.21 -15.48
C ASP A 80 15.57 -1.71 -15.12
N ASN A 81 16.18 -1.41 -13.97
CA ASN A 81 16.44 -0.05 -13.49
C ASN A 81 17.80 0.07 -12.78
N PRO A 82 18.92 0.08 -13.53
CA PRO A 82 20.26 0.08 -12.94
C PRO A 82 20.60 1.34 -12.13
N ASN A 83 19.77 2.39 -12.24
CA ASN A 83 19.93 3.65 -11.51
C ASN A 83 18.93 3.78 -10.36
N PHE A 84 18.43 2.66 -9.83
CA PHE A 84 17.52 2.68 -8.70
C PHE A 84 18.15 3.44 -7.50
N PRO A 85 17.53 4.52 -7.00
CA PRO A 85 18.14 5.36 -5.97
C PRO A 85 18.12 4.66 -4.60
N SER A 86 19.14 4.93 -3.78
CA SER A 86 19.04 4.64 -2.34
C SER A 86 18.01 5.55 -1.67
N LEU A 87 17.65 5.27 -0.42
CA LEU A 87 16.81 6.18 0.37
C LEU A 87 17.44 7.57 0.44
N ALA A 88 18.73 7.67 0.80
CA ALA A 88 19.43 8.94 0.91
C ALA A 88 19.40 9.74 -0.41
N MET A 89 19.61 9.07 -1.55
CA MET A 89 19.54 9.72 -2.87
C MET A 89 18.14 10.21 -3.20
N HIS A 90 17.13 9.35 -3.02
CA HIS A 90 15.75 9.70 -3.35
C HIS A 90 15.25 10.89 -2.54
N PHE A 91 15.52 10.92 -1.24
CA PHE A 91 15.11 12.04 -0.39
C PHE A 91 15.94 13.30 -0.63
N ASN A 92 17.20 13.17 -1.08
CA ASN A 92 17.98 14.33 -1.52
C ASN A 92 17.34 15.02 -2.74
N ASP A 93 16.76 14.26 -3.67
CA ASP A 93 16.00 14.84 -4.80
C ASP A 93 14.74 15.59 -4.33
N LEU A 94 14.23 15.26 -3.14
CA LEU A 94 13.16 15.98 -2.45
C LEU A 94 13.67 17.11 -1.55
N SER A 95 14.94 17.53 -1.71
CA SER A 95 15.60 18.55 -0.88
C SER A 95 15.66 18.19 0.62
N ILE A 96 15.68 16.89 0.94
CA ILE A 96 15.89 16.37 2.29
C ILE A 96 17.29 15.74 2.33
N SER A 97 18.23 16.43 2.97
CA SER A 97 19.60 15.92 3.11
C SER A 97 19.64 14.60 3.89
N ARG A 98 20.69 13.80 3.67
CA ARG A 98 20.92 12.55 4.41
C ARG A 98 20.91 12.77 5.93
N ASP A 99 21.57 13.83 6.41
CA ASP A 99 21.58 14.20 7.83
C ASP A 99 20.17 14.51 8.37
N LYS A 100 19.39 15.29 7.62
CA LYS A 100 18.00 15.59 7.99
C LYS A 100 17.14 14.33 7.94
N LEU A 101 17.38 13.42 7.00
CA LEU A 101 16.67 12.16 6.89
C LEU A 101 16.90 11.28 8.14
N GLU A 102 18.17 11.13 8.51
CA GLU A 102 18.65 10.32 9.64
C GLU A 102 18.22 10.90 10.99
N ASN A 103 18.51 12.19 11.22
CA ASN A 103 18.39 12.82 12.54
C ASN A 103 17.05 13.51 12.78
N ASN A 104 16.20 13.64 11.76
CA ASN A 104 14.93 14.36 11.90
C ASN A 104 13.77 13.59 11.27
N VAL A 105 13.80 13.31 9.96
CA VAL A 105 12.63 12.80 9.25
C VAL A 105 12.24 11.42 9.76
N ILE A 106 13.10 10.41 9.66
CA ILE A 106 12.76 9.03 10.04
C ILE A 106 12.32 8.92 11.51
N PRO A 107 13.05 9.51 12.49
CA PRO A 107 12.61 9.49 13.89
C PRO A 107 11.21 10.11 14.10
N ASN A 108 10.88 11.17 13.36
CA ASN A 108 9.57 11.83 13.43
C ASN A 108 8.42 11.07 12.75
N LEU A 109 8.70 10.00 12.00
CA LEU A 109 7.67 9.14 11.41
C LEU A 109 7.26 7.96 12.31
N THR A 110 7.93 7.76 13.46
CA THR A 110 7.71 6.61 14.35
C THR A 110 6.40 6.71 15.16
N GLU A 111 5.87 5.55 15.58
CA GLU A 111 4.70 5.45 16.46
C GLU A 111 4.90 6.21 17.78
N ALA A 112 6.07 6.06 18.41
CA ALA A 112 6.38 6.74 19.67
C ALA A 112 6.37 8.26 19.50
N ARG A 113 7.00 8.75 18.43
CA ARG A 113 7.13 10.19 18.20
C ARG A 113 5.82 10.86 17.82
N GLN A 114 4.98 10.18 17.02
CA GLN A 114 3.65 10.69 16.68
C GLN A 114 2.67 10.62 17.85
N ALA A 115 2.87 9.71 18.80
CA ALA A 115 2.08 9.69 20.03
C ALA A 115 2.47 10.84 20.98
N GLU A 116 3.76 11.17 21.05
CA GLU A 116 4.28 12.29 21.85
C GLU A 116 3.91 13.65 21.25
N PHE A 117 4.00 13.76 19.92
CA PHE A 117 3.71 14.98 19.17
C PHE A 117 2.70 14.74 18.05
N PRO A 118 1.40 14.64 18.38
CA PRO A 118 0.36 14.45 17.37
C PRO A 118 0.34 15.61 16.37
N ARG A 119 0.35 15.30 15.07
CA ARG A 119 0.18 16.30 14.02
C ARG A 119 -1.30 16.70 13.95
N THR A 120 -1.56 17.99 14.03
CA THR A 120 -2.93 18.56 13.96
C THR A 120 -3.16 19.33 12.67
N GLU A 121 -2.11 19.90 12.08
CA GLU A 121 -2.22 20.69 10.86
C GLU A 121 -2.37 19.79 9.62
N PRO A 122 -3.37 20.04 8.74
CA PRO A 122 -3.61 19.21 7.56
C PRO A 122 -2.39 19.03 6.64
N TYR A 123 -1.59 20.09 6.50
CA TYR A 123 -0.36 20.04 5.69
C TYR A 123 0.68 19.10 6.30
N ASP A 124 0.91 19.20 7.62
CA ASP A 124 1.87 18.35 8.32
C ASP A 124 1.42 16.88 8.31
N ILE A 125 0.11 16.64 8.45
CA ILE A 125 -0.47 15.29 8.33
C ILE A 125 -0.20 14.73 6.94
N ALA A 126 -0.53 15.48 5.89
CA ALA A 126 -0.35 15.05 4.50
C ALA A 126 1.13 14.83 4.15
N LEU A 127 2.03 15.70 4.63
CA LEU A 127 3.47 15.56 4.43
C LEU A 127 4.03 14.35 5.19
N THR A 128 3.67 14.18 6.46
CA THR A 128 4.09 13.02 7.27
C THR A 128 3.64 11.70 6.62
N ASP A 129 2.41 11.67 6.13
CA ASP A 129 1.86 10.53 5.41
C ASP A 129 2.59 10.26 4.09
N LEU A 130 2.86 11.28 3.29
CA LEU A 130 3.63 11.16 2.05
C LEU A 130 5.02 10.56 2.31
N LEU A 131 5.75 11.11 3.28
CA LEU A 131 7.11 10.65 3.62
C LEU A 131 7.08 9.21 4.15
N THR A 132 6.08 8.85 4.96
CA THR A 132 5.89 7.47 5.45
C THR A 132 5.64 6.50 4.28
N GLY A 133 4.81 6.91 3.31
CA GLY A 133 4.51 6.13 2.12
C GLY A 133 5.72 5.94 1.22
N GLU A 134 6.46 7.00 0.89
CA GLU A 134 7.66 6.93 0.05
C GLU A 134 8.76 6.06 0.69
N LEU A 135 9.01 6.23 1.99
CA LEU A 135 9.99 5.41 2.71
C LEU A 135 9.61 3.93 2.65
N ARG A 136 8.36 3.58 2.95
CA ARG A 136 7.88 2.19 2.89
C ARG A 136 7.91 1.60 1.49
N ALA A 137 7.64 2.40 0.45
CA ALA A 137 7.69 1.95 -0.93
C ALA A 137 9.12 1.59 -1.37
N LEU A 138 10.10 2.45 -1.03
CA LEU A 138 11.51 2.21 -1.34
C LEU A 138 12.09 1.05 -0.51
N GLU A 139 11.73 0.98 0.77
CA GLU A 139 12.13 -0.14 1.63
C GLU A 139 11.57 -1.47 1.13
N MET A 140 10.37 -1.49 0.54
CA MET A 140 9.88 -2.68 -0.13
C MET A 140 10.87 -3.12 -1.22
N GLN A 141 11.25 -2.22 -2.12
CA GLN A 141 12.10 -2.55 -3.26
C GLN A 141 13.48 -3.07 -2.81
N ARG A 142 14.04 -2.48 -1.76
CA ARG A 142 15.25 -3.01 -1.09
C ARG A 142 15.03 -4.41 -0.52
N MET A 143 13.94 -4.62 0.20
CA MET A 143 13.64 -5.93 0.78
C MET A 143 13.38 -6.99 -0.28
N ASP A 144 12.81 -6.63 -1.44
CA ASP A 144 12.60 -7.55 -2.55
C ASP A 144 13.94 -8.00 -3.15
N ASP A 145 14.88 -7.06 -3.35
CA ASP A 145 16.27 -7.38 -3.76
C ASP A 145 16.96 -8.32 -2.75
N ILE A 146 16.88 -8.02 -1.46
CA ILE A 146 17.43 -8.89 -0.42
C ILE A 146 16.71 -10.23 -0.39
N GLN A 147 15.38 -10.27 -0.57
CA GLN A 147 14.61 -11.50 -0.59
C GLN A 147 14.99 -12.37 -1.79
N MET A 148 15.18 -11.79 -2.98
CA MET A 148 15.66 -12.51 -4.17
C MET A 148 17.05 -13.11 -3.92
N LYS A 149 17.93 -12.39 -3.23
CA LYS A 149 19.29 -12.84 -2.90
C LYS A 149 19.35 -13.87 -1.76
N THR A 150 18.50 -13.74 -0.73
CA THR A 150 18.66 -14.47 0.55
C THR A 150 17.52 -15.42 0.90
N LYS A 151 16.34 -15.26 0.28
CA LYS A 151 15.08 -15.97 0.60
C LYS A 151 14.60 -15.82 2.05
N ARG A 152 15.11 -14.85 2.82
CA ARG A 152 14.86 -14.72 4.27
C ARG A 152 13.94 -13.58 4.64
N ILE A 153 14.06 -12.44 3.97
CA ILE A 153 13.31 -11.23 4.33
C ILE A 153 11.95 -11.25 3.64
N ARG A 154 10.89 -10.84 4.35
CA ARG A 154 9.54 -10.69 3.78
C ARG A 154 9.01 -9.30 4.09
N SER A 155 8.60 -8.59 3.06
CA SER A 155 7.95 -7.28 3.19
C SER A 155 6.68 -7.31 4.04
N THR A 156 6.38 -6.17 4.67
CA THR A 156 5.13 -5.95 5.40
C THR A 156 3.99 -5.65 4.42
N VAL A 157 2.74 -5.80 4.88
CA VAL A 157 1.56 -5.36 4.10
C VAL A 157 1.63 -3.87 3.81
N TRP A 158 2.24 -3.09 4.71
CA TRP A 158 2.34 -1.64 4.61
C TRP A 158 3.36 -1.26 3.54
N GLN A 159 4.55 -1.84 3.57
CA GLN A 159 5.57 -1.66 2.52
C GLN A 159 5.01 -2.02 1.14
N PHE A 160 4.34 -3.18 1.06
CA PHE A 160 3.73 -3.62 -0.18
C PHE A 160 2.62 -2.66 -0.66
N ALA A 161 1.70 -2.27 0.23
CA ALA A 161 0.62 -1.34 -0.11
C ALA A 161 1.14 0.05 -0.47
N SER A 162 2.15 0.57 0.23
CA SER A 162 2.76 1.88 -0.05
C SER A 162 3.37 1.93 -1.45
N MET A 163 4.07 0.87 -1.86
CA MET A 163 4.60 0.78 -3.23
C MET A 163 3.48 0.81 -4.28
N GLN A 164 2.41 0.03 -4.07
CA GLN A 164 1.26 0.01 -5.00
C GLN A 164 0.50 1.33 -5.05
N CYS A 165 0.49 2.08 -3.95
CA CYS A 165 -0.13 3.40 -3.89
C CYS A 165 0.73 4.50 -4.50
N ARG A 166 2.02 4.27 -4.79
CA ARG A 166 2.98 5.34 -5.15
C ARG A 166 2.54 6.17 -6.36
N ALA A 167 1.94 5.58 -7.39
CA ALA A 167 1.39 6.37 -8.51
C ALA A 167 0.13 7.16 -8.17
N VAL A 168 -0.62 6.72 -7.16
CA VAL A 168 -1.82 7.40 -6.66
C VAL A 168 -1.44 8.56 -5.73
N THR A 169 -0.29 8.47 -5.04
CA THR A 169 0.14 9.42 -4.02
C THR A 169 1.11 10.51 -4.51
N ARG A 170 1.41 10.58 -5.81
CA ARG A 170 2.21 11.67 -6.40
C ARG A 170 1.39 12.92 -6.69
N VAL A 171 0.51 13.29 -5.77
CA VAL A 171 -0.15 14.60 -5.77
C VAL A 171 0.42 15.45 -4.65
N ALA A 172 0.45 16.76 -4.84
CA ALA A 172 0.91 17.66 -3.80
C ALA A 172 0.02 17.57 -2.54
N PRO A 173 0.55 17.83 -1.34
CA PRO A 173 -0.28 18.18 -0.19
C PRO A 173 -1.06 19.49 -0.45
N PRO A 174 -2.32 19.64 0.01
CA PRO A 174 -3.11 18.69 0.82
C PRO A 174 -4.01 17.78 -0.03
N GLN A 175 -3.89 17.77 -1.35
CA GLN A 175 -4.71 16.92 -2.24
C GLN A 175 -4.61 15.43 -1.89
N LEU A 176 -3.57 15.04 -1.13
CA LEU A 176 -3.41 13.70 -0.55
C LEU A 176 -4.55 13.24 0.38
N LEU A 177 -5.39 14.17 0.84
CA LEU A 177 -6.45 13.91 1.82
C LEU A 177 -7.85 13.75 1.18
N GLU A 178 -7.93 13.68 -0.15
CA GLU A 178 -9.20 13.53 -0.86
C GLU A 178 -9.85 12.15 -0.62
N LEU A 179 -11.19 12.13 -0.61
CA LEU A 179 -11.98 10.93 -0.28
C LEU A 179 -11.66 9.75 -1.22
N TRP A 180 -11.54 10.01 -2.52
CA TRP A 180 -11.27 8.95 -3.50
C TRP A 180 -9.89 8.30 -3.27
N GLN A 181 -8.89 9.06 -2.83
CA GLN A 181 -7.57 8.51 -2.50
C GLN A 181 -7.64 7.62 -1.28
N SER A 182 -8.36 8.08 -0.26
CA SER A 182 -8.63 7.30 0.93
C SER A 182 -9.31 5.98 0.58
N GLN A 183 -10.32 6.04 -0.28
CA GLN A 183 -11.04 4.87 -0.80
C GLN A 183 -10.10 3.89 -1.54
N VAL A 184 -9.25 4.38 -2.43
CA VAL A 184 -8.32 3.57 -3.22
C VAL A 184 -7.25 2.94 -2.32
N ARG A 185 -6.56 3.74 -1.50
CA ARG A 185 -5.52 3.27 -0.57
C ARG A 185 -6.05 2.22 0.39
N HIS A 186 -7.24 2.44 0.95
CA HIS A 186 -7.84 1.51 1.91
C HIS A 186 -8.11 0.15 1.27
N ARG A 187 -8.64 0.14 0.05
CA ARG A 187 -8.87 -1.12 -0.68
C ARG A 187 -7.55 -1.80 -1.05
N ILE A 188 -6.52 -1.05 -1.48
CA ILE A 188 -5.18 -1.60 -1.75
C ILE A 188 -4.62 -2.31 -0.52
N VAL A 189 -4.68 -1.68 0.66
CA VAL A 189 -4.22 -2.30 1.92
C VAL A 189 -4.95 -3.61 2.21
N VAL A 190 -6.28 -3.64 2.04
CA VAL A 190 -7.09 -4.86 2.27
C VAL A 190 -6.65 -6.00 1.35
N ILE A 191 -6.25 -5.71 0.12
CA ILE A 191 -5.82 -6.73 -0.85
C ILE A 191 -4.39 -7.20 -0.58
N CYS A 192 -3.50 -6.27 -0.25
CA CYS A 192 -2.15 -6.62 0.19
C CYS A 192 -2.21 -7.51 1.44
N ALA A 193 -3.14 -7.22 2.36
CA ALA A 193 -3.44 -8.06 3.52
C ALA A 193 -3.95 -9.44 3.13
N LEU A 194 -4.85 -9.55 2.14
CA LEU A 194 -5.32 -10.85 1.64
C LEU A 194 -4.18 -11.68 1.06
N ARG A 195 -3.28 -11.08 0.27
CA ARG A 195 -2.09 -11.76 -0.26
C ARG A 195 -1.24 -12.32 0.87
N LYS A 196 -1.01 -11.55 1.94
CA LYS A 196 -0.20 -11.99 3.08
C LYS A 196 -0.87 -13.10 3.93
N VAL A 197 -2.20 -13.12 4.00
CA VAL A 197 -2.95 -14.07 4.84
C VAL A 197 -3.29 -15.36 4.09
N GLN A 198 -3.44 -15.32 2.77
CA GLN A 198 -3.73 -16.53 2.01
C GLN A 198 -2.44 -17.32 1.75
N ASP A 199 -2.45 -18.56 2.26
CA ASP A 199 -1.46 -19.58 1.93
C ASP A 199 -1.37 -19.74 0.41
N ALA A 200 -0.15 -19.91 -0.12
CA ALA A 200 0.17 -19.89 -1.55
C ALA A 200 -0.74 -20.82 -2.38
N LYS A 201 -1.37 -21.81 -1.74
CA LYS A 201 -2.27 -22.82 -2.30
C LYS A 201 -3.61 -22.29 -2.87
N ARG A 202 -4.10 -21.09 -2.53
CA ARG A 202 -5.42 -20.58 -2.98
C ARG A 202 -5.38 -19.49 -4.07
N SER A 203 -4.43 -19.57 -5.01
CA SER A 203 -4.17 -18.49 -5.99
C SER A 203 -5.30 -18.14 -6.96
N PHE A 204 -6.30 -19.01 -7.20
CA PHE A 204 -7.38 -18.71 -8.15
C PHE A 204 -8.30 -17.58 -7.68
N TYR A 205 -8.73 -17.62 -6.41
CA TYR A 205 -9.62 -16.60 -5.85
C TYR A 205 -8.94 -15.23 -5.72
N ILE A 206 -7.63 -15.22 -5.43
CA ILE A 206 -6.83 -13.99 -5.41
C ILE A 206 -6.83 -13.36 -6.80
N ARG A 207 -6.59 -14.14 -7.86
CA ARG A 207 -6.54 -13.64 -9.24
C ARG A 207 -7.84 -12.97 -9.67
N ALA A 208 -8.97 -13.64 -9.48
CA ALA A 208 -10.28 -13.11 -9.85
C ALA A 208 -10.66 -11.87 -9.00
N ALA A 209 -10.46 -11.94 -7.68
CA ALA A 209 -10.76 -10.83 -6.78
C ALA A 209 -9.89 -9.61 -7.08
N CYS A 210 -8.62 -9.83 -7.37
CA CYS A 210 -7.66 -8.80 -7.72
C CYS A 210 -7.94 -8.18 -9.09
N LYS A 211 -8.17 -8.97 -10.15
CA LYS A 211 -8.43 -8.44 -11.50
C LYS A 211 -9.67 -7.55 -11.48
N SER A 212 -10.74 -8.10 -10.91
CA SER A 212 -11.99 -7.38 -10.73
C SER A 212 -11.83 -6.14 -9.84
N PHE A 213 -10.86 -6.14 -8.92
CA PHE A 213 -10.50 -4.96 -8.14
C PHE A 213 -9.73 -3.92 -8.94
N ALA A 214 -8.71 -4.31 -9.71
CA ALA A 214 -7.94 -3.39 -10.54
C ALA A 214 -8.85 -2.68 -11.55
N GLU A 215 -9.78 -3.43 -12.14
CA GLU A 215 -10.85 -2.90 -12.99
C GLU A 215 -11.73 -1.92 -12.22
N ARG A 216 -12.25 -2.29 -11.04
CA ARG A 216 -13.09 -1.38 -10.23
C ARG A 216 -12.36 -0.14 -9.73
N VAL A 217 -11.10 -0.25 -9.32
CA VAL A 217 -10.32 0.93 -8.89
C VAL A 217 -10.04 1.83 -10.08
N ALA A 218 -9.72 1.25 -11.23
CA ALA A 218 -9.56 2.04 -12.45
C ALA A 218 -10.87 2.73 -12.86
N GLU A 219 -12.02 2.04 -12.76
CA GLU A 219 -13.34 2.61 -13.05
C GLU A 219 -13.74 3.71 -12.07
N ASP A 220 -13.54 3.49 -10.76
CA ASP A 220 -13.82 4.49 -9.73
C ASP A 220 -12.88 5.69 -9.88
N LEU A 221 -11.59 5.44 -10.13
CA LEU A 221 -10.62 6.49 -10.38
C LEU A 221 -10.88 7.23 -11.69
N ALA A 222 -11.39 6.57 -12.73
CA ALA A 222 -11.70 7.22 -14.00
C ALA A 222 -12.84 8.24 -13.87
N LYS A 223 -13.72 8.10 -12.87
CA LYS A 223 -14.78 9.08 -12.59
C LYS A 223 -14.22 10.37 -11.98
N GLU A 224 -13.18 10.25 -11.15
CA GLU A 224 -12.62 11.34 -10.36
C GLU A 224 -11.37 11.97 -11.01
N ASN A 225 -10.51 11.13 -11.59
CA ASN A 225 -9.23 11.50 -12.22
C ASN A 225 -8.90 10.55 -13.40
N PRO A 226 -9.44 10.82 -14.59
CA PRO A 226 -9.23 9.99 -15.79
C PRO A 226 -7.76 9.75 -16.15
N THR A 227 -6.91 10.77 -15.96
CA THR A 227 -5.48 10.69 -16.28
C THR A 227 -4.75 9.73 -15.35
N ALA A 228 -5.03 9.78 -14.04
CA ALA A 228 -4.46 8.84 -13.08
C ALA A 228 -5.01 7.42 -13.26
N ALA A 229 -6.27 7.28 -13.70
CA ALA A 229 -6.95 6.00 -13.83
C ALA A 229 -6.21 5.00 -14.72
N SER A 230 -5.70 5.43 -15.89
CA SER A 230 -4.98 4.55 -16.81
C SER A 230 -3.66 4.05 -16.20
N ALA A 231 -2.88 4.94 -15.57
CA ALA A 231 -1.62 4.60 -14.93
C ALA A 231 -1.82 3.63 -13.76
N VAL A 232 -2.81 3.91 -12.90
CA VAL A 232 -3.15 3.05 -11.75
C VAL A 232 -3.70 1.71 -12.22
N LYS A 233 -4.52 1.68 -13.28
CA LYS A 233 -5.00 0.44 -13.90
C LYS A 233 -3.83 -0.42 -14.37
N GLN A 234 -2.88 0.16 -15.10
CA GLN A 234 -1.74 -0.58 -15.63
C GLN A 234 -0.85 -1.10 -14.51
N GLN A 235 -0.56 -0.28 -13.49
CA GLN A 235 0.25 -0.71 -12.34
C GLN A 235 -0.41 -1.83 -11.55
N LEU A 236 -1.69 -1.67 -11.22
CA LEU A 236 -2.44 -2.72 -10.54
C LEU A 236 -2.44 -3.98 -11.41
N THR A 237 -2.73 -3.88 -12.71
CA THR A 237 -2.74 -5.04 -13.63
C THR A 237 -1.38 -5.74 -13.70
N ASN A 238 -0.28 -5.00 -13.82
CA ASN A 238 1.09 -5.55 -13.82
C ASN A 238 1.38 -6.26 -12.50
N PHE A 239 1.00 -5.66 -11.37
CA PHE A 239 1.11 -6.29 -10.06
C PHE A 239 0.35 -7.62 -10.00
N LEU A 240 -0.84 -7.68 -10.58
CA LEU A 240 -1.62 -8.91 -10.60
C LEU A 240 -0.99 -9.99 -11.48
N LEU A 241 -0.39 -9.60 -12.60
CA LEU A 241 0.36 -10.50 -13.47
C LEU A 241 1.57 -11.08 -12.74
N LEU A 242 2.33 -10.27 -12.00
CA LEU A 242 3.45 -10.76 -11.19
C LEU A 242 3.00 -11.75 -10.10
N CYS A 243 1.84 -11.50 -9.48
CA CYS A 243 1.23 -12.47 -8.55
C CYS A 243 0.83 -13.80 -9.21
N THR A 244 0.73 -13.86 -10.55
CA THR A 244 0.39 -15.09 -11.28
C THR A 244 1.61 -15.90 -11.71
N LEU A 245 2.76 -15.26 -11.95
CA LEU A 245 3.96 -15.88 -12.50
C LEU A 245 4.83 -16.59 -11.46
N GLU A 246 4.71 -16.26 -10.16
CA GLU A 246 5.45 -16.90 -9.06
C GLU A 246 5.15 -18.42 -8.87
N ARG A 247 4.38 -19.06 -9.76
CA ARG A 247 4.02 -20.49 -9.68
C ARG A 247 4.53 -21.39 -10.80
N ASP A 248 4.94 -20.86 -11.95
CA ASP A 248 5.36 -21.72 -13.06
C ASP A 248 6.84 -22.16 -12.96
N GLY A 249 7.57 -21.68 -11.96
CA GLY A 249 8.95 -22.12 -11.65
C GLY A 249 9.06 -23.42 -10.83
N GLY A 250 7.96 -24.13 -10.60
CA GLY A 250 7.93 -25.38 -9.83
C GLY A 250 8.18 -26.63 -10.69
N THR A 251 9.45 -27.03 -10.81
CA THR A 251 9.93 -28.39 -11.17
C THR A 251 9.39 -29.01 -12.47
N SER A 252 10.12 -28.81 -13.57
CA SER A 252 10.36 -29.89 -14.53
C SER A 252 11.76 -30.43 -14.29
N VAL A 253 11.86 -31.46 -13.46
CA VAL A 253 13.01 -32.37 -13.47
C VAL A 253 12.72 -33.39 -14.57
N VAL A 254 13.50 -33.34 -15.64
CA VAL A 254 13.86 -34.52 -16.46
C VAL A 254 15.37 -34.47 -16.63
#